data_AF-A0A821JV39-F1
#
_entry.id   AF-A0A821JV39-F1
#
_cell.length_a   1.000
_cell.length_b   1.000
_cell.length_c   1.000
_cell.angle_alpha   90.00
_cell.angle_beta   90.00
_cell.angle_gamma   90.00
#
_symmetry.space_group_name_H-M   'P 1'
#
loop_
_entity.id
_entity.type
_entity.pdbx_description
1 polymer ?
#
loop_
_entity_poly.entity_id
_entity_poly.type
_entity_poly.pdbx_seq_one_letter_code
_entity_poly.pdbx_strand_id
1 'polypeptide(L)'
;QLTTNVIQQLEEEIQRYTTLCYRAPEMIDLYSRKPLTLKIDIWAMGCLLYKLMYNTMPFGDSVLAIQNGTFVIPDDMAQSYSRELNLLVRYLLEIDI
;
A
#
# COMPACT_ATOMS: atom_id res chain seq x y z
N GLN A 1 -14.56 -11.56 -20.53
CA GLN A 1 -14.30 -10.11 -20.62
C GLN A 1 -14.80 -9.51 -19.31
N LEU A 2 -13.94 -8.99 -18.43
CA LEU A 2 -14.43 -8.13 -17.33
C LEU A 2 -14.98 -6.89 -18.02
N THR A 3 -16.29 -6.72 -18.02
CA THR A 3 -16.95 -5.58 -18.64
C THR A 3 -16.56 -4.32 -17.87
N THR A 4 -16.31 -3.20 -18.55
CA THR A 4 -15.94 -1.91 -17.95
C THR A 4 -16.80 -1.52 -16.75
N ASN A 5 -18.06 -1.96 -16.75
CA ASN A 5 -19.02 -1.78 -15.67
C ASN A 5 -18.59 -2.43 -14.33
N VAL A 6 -17.96 -3.62 -14.35
CA VAL A 6 -17.48 -4.29 -13.14
C VAL A 6 -16.31 -3.54 -12.52
N ILE A 7 -15.40 -2.99 -13.35
CA ILE A 7 -14.28 -2.19 -12.87
C ILE A 7 -14.81 -0.91 -12.20
N GLN A 8 -15.78 -0.22 -12.81
CA GLN A 8 -16.40 0.96 -12.20
C GLN A 8 -17.06 0.66 -10.85
N GLN A 9 -17.81 -0.44 -10.74
CA GLN A 9 -18.40 -0.86 -9.46
C GLN A 9 -17.34 -1.11 -8.40
N LEU A 10 -16.24 -1.75 -8.77
CA LEU A 10 -15.13 -2.04 -7.85
C LEU A 10 -14.39 -0.76 -7.43
N GLU A 11 -14.18 0.20 -8.35
CA GLU A 11 -13.62 1.52 -8.02
C GLU A 11 -14.50 2.25 -7.00
N GLU A 12 -15.82 2.23 -7.18
CA GLU A 12 -16.76 2.84 -6.24
C GLU A 12 -16.71 2.17 -4.85
N GLU A 13 -16.66 0.83 -4.80
CA GLU A 13 -16.52 0.09 -3.55
C GLU A 13 -15.20 0.40 -2.85
N ILE A 14 -14.07 0.39 -3.57
CA ILE A 14 -12.75 0.76 -3.04
C ILE A 14 -12.79 2.19 -2.52
N GLN A 15 -13.37 3.12 -3.28
CA GLN A 15 -13.48 4.51 -2.86
C GLN A 15 -14.31 4.67 -1.59
N ARG A 16 -15.39 3.90 -1.46
CA ARG A 16 -16.32 3.97 -0.33
C ARG A 16 -15.79 3.31 0.94
N TYR A 17 -15.09 2.20 0.82
CA TYR A 17 -14.74 1.34 1.96
C TYR A 17 -13.26 1.33 2.33
N THR A 18 -12.40 2.03 1.59
CA THR A 18 -10.95 2.05 1.87
C THR A 18 -10.39 3.47 1.90
N THR A 19 -9.34 3.67 2.69
CA THR A 19 -8.61 4.94 2.78
C THR A 19 -7.40 4.91 1.85
N LEU A 20 -7.23 5.94 1.00
CA LEU A 20 -6.24 5.98 -0.08
C LEU A 20 -4.82 5.56 0.35
N CYS A 21 -4.32 6.13 1.46
CA CYS A 21 -2.97 5.90 1.95
C CYS A 21 -2.69 4.47 2.47
N TYR A 22 -3.71 3.62 2.53
CA TYR A 22 -3.61 2.19 2.88
C TYR A 22 -3.94 1.26 1.69
N ARG A 23 -4.29 1.80 0.52
CA ARG A 23 -4.62 0.98 -0.66
C ARG A 23 -3.37 0.33 -1.22
N ALA A 24 -3.48 -0.94 -1.54
CA ALA A 24 -2.45 -1.70 -2.22
C ALA A 24 -2.34 -1.29 -3.71
N PRO A 25 -1.20 -1.54 -4.37
CA PRO A 25 -1.01 -1.21 -5.80
C PRO A 25 -2.10 -1.78 -6.71
N GLU A 26 -2.58 -3.00 -6.45
CA GLU A 26 -3.65 -3.65 -7.19
C GLU A 26 -5.04 -3.01 -6.98
N MET A 27 -5.25 -2.29 -5.87
CA MET A 27 -6.46 -1.48 -5.67
C MET A 27 -6.41 -0.15 -6.42
N ILE A 28 -5.21 0.28 -6.82
CA ILE A 28 -5.00 1.49 -7.62
C ILE A 28 -5.06 1.15 -9.11
N ASP A 29 -4.38 0.08 -9.53
CA ASP A 29 -4.37 -0.39 -10.91
C ASP A 29 -5.21 -1.67 -11.08
N LEU A 30 -6.53 -1.49 -11.20
CA LEU A 30 -7.47 -2.57 -11.47
C LEU A 30 -7.33 -3.14 -12.89
N TYR A 31 -6.66 -2.42 -13.80
CA TYR A 31 -6.44 -2.86 -15.18
C TYR A 31 -5.28 -3.86 -15.31
N SER A 32 -4.40 -3.92 -14.30
CA SER A 32 -3.35 -4.94 -14.16
C SER A 32 -3.90 -6.38 -14.04
N ARG A 33 -5.20 -6.54 -13.79
CA ARG A 33 -5.90 -7.83 -13.60
C ARG A 33 -5.33 -8.68 -12.46
N LYS A 34 -4.62 -8.06 -11.50
CA LYS A 34 -4.23 -8.74 -10.27
C LYS A 34 -5.46 -8.97 -9.40
N PRO A 35 -5.66 -10.19 -8.87
CA PRO A 35 -6.80 -10.47 -8.01
C PRO A 35 -6.64 -9.69 -6.70
N LEU A 36 -7.71 -9.02 -6.26
CA LEU A 36 -7.78 -8.46 -4.92
C LEU A 36 -7.97 -9.62 -3.94
N THR A 37 -6.91 -9.95 -3.20
CA THR A 37 -6.90 -11.03 -2.22
C THR A 37 -6.61 -10.46 -0.83
N LEU A 38 -6.49 -11.31 0.18
CA LEU A 38 -6.03 -10.92 1.53
C LEU A 38 -4.65 -10.25 1.54
N LYS A 39 -3.87 -10.31 0.44
CA LYS A 39 -2.60 -9.57 0.28
C LYS A 39 -2.77 -8.05 0.41
N ILE A 40 -3.95 -7.50 0.08
CA ILE A 40 -4.26 -6.08 0.26
C ILE A 40 -4.15 -5.66 1.73
N ASP A 41 -4.48 -6.56 2.66
CA ASP A 41 -4.39 -6.30 4.10
C ASP A 41 -2.95 -6.36 4.58
N ILE A 42 -2.09 -7.19 3.95
CA ILE A 42 -0.66 -7.24 4.23
C ILE A 42 -0.01 -5.89 3.90
N TRP A 43 -0.38 -5.31 2.76
CA TRP A 43 0.06 -3.96 2.39
C TRP A 43 -0.43 -2.91 3.39
N ALA A 44 -1.72 -2.94 3.74
CA ALA A 44 -2.29 -2.01 4.70
C ALA A 44 -1.62 -2.11 6.09
N MET A 45 -1.27 -3.32 6.53
CA MET A 45 -0.47 -3.55 7.74
C MET A 45 0.93 -2.95 7.64
N GLY A 46 1.57 -3.00 6.47
CA GLY A 46 2.84 -2.32 6.20
C GLY A 46 2.72 -0.80 6.36
N CYS A 47 1.67 -0.20 5.78
CA CYS A 47 1.37 1.23 5.94
C CYS A 47 1.11 1.61 7.41
N LEU A 48 0.34 0.79 8.14
CA LEU A 48 0.05 1.00 9.55
C LEU A 48 1.33 0.93 10.40
N LEU A 49 2.15 -0.10 10.20
CA LEU A 49 3.40 -0.27 10.94
C LEU A 49 4.35 0.92 10.68
N TYR A 50 4.49 1.33 9.42
CA TYR A 50 5.27 2.52 9.06
C TYR A 50 4.75 3.77 9.78
N LYS A 51 3.42 3.97 9.82
CA LYS A 51 2.80 5.11 10.50
C LYS A 51 3.05 5.09 12.01
N LEU A 52 3.01 3.93 12.65
CA LEU A 52 3.32 3.79 14.07
C LEU A 52 4.80 4.09 14.37
N MET A 53 5.70 3.68 13.47
CA MET A 53 7.15 3.89 13.67
C MET A 53 7.57 5.34 13.42
N TYR A 54 7.13 5.94 12.31
CA TYR A 54 7.68 7.23 11.85
C TYR A 54 6.68 8.38 11.93
N ASN A 55 5.48 8.13 12.46
CA ASN A 55 4.39 9.10 12.59
C ASN A 55 4.02 9.81 11.27
N THR A 56 4.37 9.23 10.13
CA THR A 56 4.05 9.73 8.78
C THR A 56 3.58 8.58 7.89
N MET A 57 2.92 8.86 6.77
CA MET A 57 2.50 7.81 5.82
C MET A 57 3.64 7.49 4.85
N PRO A 58 3.86 6.22 4.48
CA PRO A 58 4.97 5.85 3.58
C PRO A 58 4.83 6.48 2.18
N PHE A 59 3.60 6.60 1.69
CA PHE A 59 3.30 7.10 0.33
C PHE A 59 2.52 8.42 0.31
N GLY A 60 2.17 8.97 1.49
CA GLY A 60 1.25 10.11 1.59
C GLY A 60 -0.06 9.84 0.84
N ASP A 61 -0.47 10.78 0.00
CA ASP A 61 -1.62 10.67 -0.91
C ASP A 61 -1.20 10.41 -2.37
N SER A 62 0.05 10.00 -2.60
CA SER A 62 0.61 9.82 -3.94
C SER A 62 0.28 8.44 -4.51
N VAL A 63 -0.72 8.41 -5.40
CA VAL A 63 -1.10 7.22 -6.17
C VAL A 63 0.08 6.60 -6.91
N LEU A 64 0.96 7.43 -7.49
CA LEU A 64 2.15 6.97 -8.21
C LEU A 64 3.18 6.32 -7.27
N ALA A 65 3.35 6.86 -6.06
CA ALA A 65 4.26 6.29 -5.07
C ALA A 65 3.77 4.93 -4.58
N ILE A 66 2.44 4.76 -4.42
CA ILE A 66 1.81 3.48 -4.10
C ILE A 66 2.06 2.48 -5.22
N GLN A 67 1.77 2.84 -6.47
CA GLN A 67 1.96 1.93 -7.62
C GLN A 67 3.41 1.48 -7.81
N ASN A 68 4.38 2.37 -7.53
CA ASN A 68 5.80 2.08 -7.65
C ASN A 68 6.42 1.53 -6.35
N GLY A 69 5.67 1.48 -5.25
CA GLY A 69 6.16 0.98 -3.95
C GLY A 69 7.35 1.77 -3.43
N THR A 70 7.44 3.05 -3.82
CA THR A 70 8.59 3.89 -3.52
C THR A 70 8.32 4.68 -2.25
N PHE A 71 9.02 4.33 -1.18
CA PHE A 71 9.01 5.06 0.09
C PHE A 71 10.42 5.13 0.67
N VAL A 72 10.63 6.07 1.60
CA VAL A 72 11.92 6.30 2.25
C VAL A 72 11.73 6.13 3.74
N ILE A 73 12.64 5.41 4.38
CA ILE A 73 12.73 5.39 5.84
C ILE A 73 13.67 6.56 6.23
N PRO A 74 13.23 7.53 7.04
CA PRO A 74 14.08 8.63 7.48
C PRO A 74 15.30 8.12 8.27
N ASP A 75 16.51 8.55 7.92
CA ASP A 75 17.76 8.05 8.53
C ASP A 75 17.86 8.31 10.05
N ASP A 76 17.34 9.45 10.49
CA ASP A 76 17.26 9.84 11.90
C ASP A 76 16.33 8.91 12.71
N MET A 77 15.21 8.51 12.11
CA MET A 77 14.24 7.62 12.74
C MET A 77 14.58 6.14 12.56
N ALA A 78 15.30 5.77 11.49
CA ALA A 78 15.72 4.39 11.22
C ALA A 78 16.56 3.82 12.35
N GLN A 79 17.37 4.66 13.00
CA GLN A 79 18.22 4.29 14.14
C GLN A 79 17.42 4.10 15.44
N SER A 80 16.20 4.63 15.51
CA SER A 80 15.34 4.50 16.70
C SER A 80 14.66 3.14 16.80
N TYR A 81 14.65 2.36 15.72
CA TYR A 81 14.01 1.04 15.66
C TYR A 81 15.01 -0.05 15.26
N SER A 82 14.69 -1.29 15.60
CA SER A 82 15.53 -2.43 15.24
C SER A 82 15.59 -2.62 13.72
N ARG A 83 16.71 -3.17 13.25
CA ARG A 83 16.89 -3.49 11.84
C ARG A 83 15.79 -4.44 11.35
N GLU A 84 15.36 -5.36 12.18
CA GLU A 84 14.32 -6.35 11.88
C GLU A 84 12.95 -5.68 11.63
N LEU A 85 12.59 -4.66 12.41
CA LEU A 85 11.36 -3.90 12.19
C LEU A 85 11.41 -3.10 10.88
N ASN A 86 12.54 -2.43 10.62
CA ASN A 86 12.76 -1.71 9.37
C ASN A 86 12.66 -2.66 8.15
N LEU A 87 13.18 -3.89 8.26
CA LEU A 87 13.08 -4.91 7.22
C LEU A 87 11.66 -5.47 7.09
N LEU A 88 10.93 -5.65 8.20
CA LEU A 88 9.54 -6.08 8.18
C LEU A 88 8.65 -5.08 7.42
N VAL A 89 8.84 -3.78 7.64
CA VAL A 89 8.12 -2.75 6.87
C VAL A 89 8.39 -2.89 5.37
N ARG A 90 9.64 -3.10 4.97
CA ARG A 90 10.02 -3.32 3.56
C ARG A 90 9.40 -4.58 2.98
N TYR A 91 9.33 -5.64 3.77
CA TYR A 91 8.72 -6.91 3.36
C TYR A 91 7.20 -6.79 3.17
N LEU A 92 6.52 -6.07 4.06
CA LEU A 92 5.07 -5.86 3.97
C LEU A 92 4.68 -4.91 2.81
N LEU A 93 5.57 -3.98 2.45
CA LEU A 93 5.37 -3.01 1.36
C LEU A 93 6.05 -3.44 0.05
N GLU A 94 6.27 -4.74 -0.14
CA GLU A 94 6.80 -5.31 -1.37
C GLU A 94 5.70 -5.36 -2.43
N ILE A 95 6.02 -4.92 -3.66
CA ILE A 95 5.12 -5.09 -4.80
C ILE A 95 5.31 -6.51 -5.33
N ASP A 96 4.26 -7.32 -5.30
CA ASP A 96 4.23 -8.58 -6.04
C ASP A 96 4.41 -8.23 -7.53
N ILE A 97 5.55 -8.57 -8.15
CA ILE A 97 5.85 -8.30 -9.57
C ILE A 97 5.08 -9.29 -10.45
#